data_AF-A0A1I7ZX99-F1
#
_entry.id   AF-A0A1I7ZX99-F1
#
_cell.length_a   1.000
_cell.length_b   1.000
_cell.length_c   1.000
_cell.angle_alpha   90.00
_cell.angle_beta   90.00
_cell.angle_gamma   90.00
#
_symmetry.space_group_name_H-M   'P 1'
#
loop_
_entity.id
_entity.type
_entity.pdbx_description
1 polymer ?
#
loop_
_entity_poly.entity_id
_entity_poly.type
_entity_poly.pdbx_seq_one_letter_code
_entity_poly.pdbx_strand_id
1 'polypeptide(L)'
;MMQDLEQTTVAKDSLDMFADDDEPGPSSSAQANQPDSTVDEEVHWEYRLIDDDEAKIHGPFTTTAISKLKDTNDEVAQGFARRVGSEAFYKVARIDFDLYE
;
A
#
# COMPACT_ATOMS: atom_id res chain seq x y z
N MET A 1 35.67 -63.86 20.28
CA MET A 1 36.58 -62.79 19.83
C MET A 1 35.76 -61.52 19.73
N MET A 2 36.24 -60.43 20.34
CA MET A 2 35.78 -59.06 20.06
C MET A 2 36.24 -58.64 18.64
N GLN A 3 35.87 -57.40 18.24
CA GLN A 3 36.44 -56.56 17.14
C GLN A 3 35.58 -56.60 15.86
N ASP A 4 35.12 -55.53 15.16
CA ASP A 4 35.34 -54.06 15.06
C ASP A 4 34.05 -53.44 14.40
N LEU A 5 33.51 -52.25 14.73
CA LEU A 5 33.86 -50.85 14.35
C LEU A 5 33.52 -50.42 12.89
N GLU A 6 32.67 -49.35 12.76
CA GLU A 6 32.61 -48.31 11.69
C GLU A 6 32.11 -48.67 10.26
N GLN A 7 31.47 -47.85 9.40
CA GLN A 7 30.84 -46.51 9.42
C GLN A 7 30.12 -46.29 8.05
N THR A 8 28.98 -45.57 8.06
CA THR A 8 28.44 -44.61 7.07
C THR A 8 28.51 -44.84 5.53
N THR A 9 27.35 -44.74 4.87
CA THR A 9 27.21 -44.00 3.59
C THR A 9 25.88 -43.23 3.56
N VAL A 10 25.98 -41.90 3.49
CA VAL A 10 24.90 -40.93 3.32
C VAL A 10 24.59 -40.73 1.82
N ALA A 11 23.30 -40.74 1.45
CA ALA A 11 22.72 -39.99 0.32
C ALA A 11 21.18 -40.06 0.49
N LYS A 12 20.50 -39.02 1.00
CA LYS A 12 20.07 -37.79 0.32
C LYS A 12 19.20 -38.07 -0.91
N ASP A 13 17.90 -38.19 -0.68
CA ASP A 13 16.93 -37.62 -1.61
C ASP A 13 15.69 -37.12 -0.85
N SER A 14 15.35 -35.89 -1.15
CA SER A 14 14.39 -35.03 -0.48
C SER A 14 13.03 -35.22 -1.12
N LEU A 15 12.14 -35.99 -0.50
CA LEU A 15 10.73 -36.04 -0.90
C LEU A 15 9.83 -35.58 0.24
N ASP A 16 9.91 -34.27 0.47
CA ASP A 16 8.81 -33.49 1.01
C ASP A 16 7.86 -33.17 -0.15
N MET A 17 6.68 -33.75 -0.15
CA MET A 17 5.50 -33.15 -0.76
C MET A 17 4.34 -33.52 0.16
N PHE A 18 4.16 -32.71 1.21
CA PHE A 18 2.88 -32.34 1.82
C PHE A 18 1.84 -32.04 0.72
N ALA A 19 1.44 -33.10 0.00
CA ALA A 19 0.43 -33.09 -1.04
C ALA A 19 -0.91 -33.29 -0.34
N ASP A 20 -1.40 -32.20 0.25
CA ASP A 20 -2.82 -32.04 0.56
C ASP A 20 -3.17 -30.58 0.26
N ASP A 21 -3.60 -30.40 -1.00
CA ASP A 21 -4.66 -29.49 -1.44
C ASP A 21 -4.65 -28.03 -0.94
N ASP A 22 -3.85 -27.20 -1.61
CA ASP A 22 -4.11 -25.76 -1.69
C ASP A 22 -4.21 -25.40 -3.18
N GLU A 23 -5.42 -25.12 -3.67
CA GLU A 23 -5.66 -24.53 -4.99
C GLU A 23 -5.30 -23.03 -4.96
N PRO A 24 -4.29 -22.54 -5.70
CA PRO A 24 -4.17 -21.11 -5.95
C PRO A 24 -4.93 -20.76 -7.22
N GLY A 25 -6.13 -20.20 -7.08
CA GLY A 25 -6.77 -19.46 -8.15
C GLY A 25 -5.91 -18.24 -8.55
N PRO A 26 -5.51 -18.07 -9.82
CA PRO A 26 -4.78 -16.89 -10.25
C PRO A 26 -5.79 -15.77 -10.46
N SER A 27 -5.78 -14.77 -9.59
CA SER A 27 -6.34 -13.46 -9.89
C SER A 27 -5.40 -12.38 -9.42
N SER A 28 -4.47 -12.08 -10.33
CA SER A 28 -4.02 -10.74 -10.69
C SER A 28 -4.40 -9.63 -9.73
N SER A 29 -3.41 -9.14 -8.98
CA SER A 29 -2.80 -7.86 -9.31
C SER A 29 -1.61 -7.61 -8.39
N ALA A 30 -0.44 -7.73 -8.97
CA ALA A 30 0.72 -6.99 -8.51
C ALA A 30 0.37 -5.50 -8.54
N GLN A 31 0.47 -4.81 -7.41
CA GLN A 31 0.96 -3.44 -7.44
C GLN A 31 1.62 -3.05 -6.11
N ALA A 32 2.94 -2.90 -6.22
CA ALA A 32 3.78 -1.94 -5.53
C ALA A 32 3.68 -1.82 -4.00
N ASN A 33 4.62 -2.52 -3.36
CA ASN A 33 5.53 -1.94 -2.38
C ASN A 33 5.74 -0.41 -2.57
N GLN A 34 5.22 0.41 -1.66
CA GLN A 34 5.69 1.79 -1.43
C GLN A 34 6.04 1.93 0.06
N PRO A 35 7.18 2.57 0.36
CA PRO A 35 7.92 2.39 1.60
C PRO A 35 7.29 3.12 2.78
N ASP A 36 7.41 2.47 3.95
CA ASP A 36 7.45 3.10 5.26
C ASP A 36 8.37 4.33 5.20
N SER A 37 7.78 5.52 5.21
CA SER A 37 8.50 6.79 5.35
C SER A 37 8.07 7.40 6.67
N THR A 38 8.79 6.99 7.70
CA THR A 38 8.94 7.72 8.96
C THR A 38 9.33 9.17 8.67
N VAL A 39 8.39 10.12 8.76
CA VAL A 39 8.73 11.52 9.06
C VAL A 39 7.55 12.16 9.80
N ASP A 40 7.75 12.44 11.08
CA ASP A 40 7.13 13.57 11.78
C ASP A 40 7.41 14.85 10.98
N GLU A 41 6.57 15.22 10.01
CA GLU A 41 6.60 16.53 9.35
C GLU A 41 5.27 16.72 8.60
N GLU A 42 4.43 17.61 9.12
CA GLU A 42 3.21 18.21 8.53
C GLU A 42 2.65 17.55 7.25
N VAL A 43 1.48 16.91 7.36
CA VAL A 43 0.84 16.25 6.21
C VAL A 43 0.34 17.29 5.21
N HIS A 44 0.86 17.19 4.00
CA HIS A 44 0.42 18.00 2.87
C HIS A 44 -0.43 17.17 1.92
N TRP A 45 -1.40 17.82 1.28
CA TRP A 45 -2.41 17.22 0.42
C TRP A 45 -2.48 17.88 -0.94
N GLU A 46 -2.72 17.08 -1.96
CA GLU A 46 -3.03 17.50 -3.31
C GLU A 46 -4.39 16.95 -3.70
N TYR A 47 -5.22 17.72 -4.43
CA TYR A 47 -6.52 17.25 -4.91
C TYR A 47 -6.72 17.51 -6.39
N ARG A 48 -7.61 16.72 -7.00
CA ARG A 48 -8.13 16.87 -8.35
C ARG A 48 -9.65 16.72 -8.34
N LEU A 49 -10.33 17.48 -9.19
CA LEU A 49 -11.79 17.47 -9.29
C LEU A 49 -12.30 16.31 -10.15
N ILE A 50 -11.48 15.82 -11.08
CA ILE A 50 -11.81 14.77 -12.04
C ILE A 50 -10.86 13.60 -11.85
N ASP A 51 -11.37 12.37 -11.97
CA ASP A 51 -10.57 11.14 -11.95
C ASP A 51 -9.87 10.91 -13.29
N ASP A 52 -9.00 11.84 -13.66
CA ASP A 52 -8.24 11.78 -14.91
C ASP A 52 -6.77 12.09 -14.63
N ASP A 53 -5.87 11.39 -15.31
CA ASP A 53 -4.42 11.55 -15.14
C ASP A 53 -3.90 12.89 -15.69
N GLU A 54 -4.61 13.50 -16.65
CA GLU A 54 -4.34 14.85 -17.16
C GLU A 54 -5.08 15.95 -16.37
N ALA A 55 -5.90 15.57 -15.37
CA ALA A 55 -6.62 16.53 -14.55
C ALA A 55 -5.65 17.44 -13.78
N LYS A 56 -6.06 18.69 -13.62
CA LYS A 56 -5.27 19.67 -12.87
C LYS A 56 -5.19 19.27 -11.40
N ILE A 57 -3.98 18.95 -10.96
CA ILE A 57 -3.67 18.70 -9.55
C ILE A 57 -3.48 20.06 -8.87
N HIS A 58 -4.21 20.27 -7.79
CA HIS A 58 -4.15 21.46 -6.95
C HIS A 58 -3.50 21.09 -5.61
N GLY A 59 -2.38 21.72 -5.29
CA GLY A 59 -1.64 21.50 -4.05
C GLY A 59 -0.25 22.13 -4.12
N PRO A 60 0.58 21.94 -3.08
CA PRO A 60 0.27 21.27 -1.82
C PRO A 60 -0.53 22.16 -0.84
N PHE A 61 -1.52 21.59 -0.17
CA PHE A 61 -2.32 22.23 0.89
C PHE A 61 -2.11 21.55 2.24
N THR A 62 -2.25 22.29 3.33
CA THR A 62 -2.26 21.71 4.68
C THR A 62 -3.57 20.97 4.94
N THR A 63 -3.58 20.04 5.91
CA THR A 63 -4.78 19.33 6.37
C THR A 63 -5.95 20.27 6.67
N THR A 64 -5.71 21.36 7.41
CA THR A 64 -6.75 22.35 7.74
C THR A 64 -7.28 23.09 6.51
N ALA A 65 -6.41 23.40 5.54
CA ALA A 65 -6.81 24.10 4.32
C ALA A 65 -7.70 23.23 3.43
N ILE A 66 -7.32 21.96 3.23
CA ILE A 66 -8.10 21.04 2.39
C ILE A 66 -9.43 20.66 3.06
N SER A 67 -9.45 20.56 4.40
CA SER A 67 -10.69 20.36 5.16
C SER A 67 -11.66 21.53 5.02
N LYS A 68 -11.18 22.78 4.92
CA LYS A 68 -12.04 23.93 4.61
C LYS A 68 -12.52 23.96 3.16
N LEU A 69 -11.66 23.53 2.23
CA LEU A 69 -11.98 23.46 0.80
C LEU A 69 -13.10 22.48 0.51
N LYS A 70 -13.08 21.27 1.10
CA LYS A 70 -14.18 20.30 0.93
C LYS A 70 -15.50 20.80 1.52
N ASP A 71 -15.46 21.55 2.62
CA ASP A 71 -16.66 22.15 3.25
C ASP A 71 -17.25 23.30 2.42
N THR A 72 -16.38 24.06 1.74
CA THR A 72 -16.80 25.22 0.93
C THR A 72 -17.19 24.82 -0.50
N ASN A 73 -16.58 23.76 -1.03
CA ASN A 73 -16.72 23.36 -2.42
C ASN A 73 -17.07 21.87 -2.53
N ASP A 74 -18.33 21.59 -2.89
CA ASP A 74 -18.86 20.23 -3.05
C ASP A 74 -18.12 19.45 -4.15
N GLU A 75 -17.62 20.13 -5.19
CA GLU A 75 -16.83 19.49 -6.24
C GLU A 75 -15.50 18.94 -5.69
N VAL A 76 -14.92 19.62 -4.68
CA VAL A 76 -13.74 19.10 -3.96
C VAL A 76 -14.13 17.90 -3.10
N ALA A 77 -15.28 17.95 -2.42
CA ALA A 77 -15.78 16.83 -1.63
C ALA A 77 -16.07 15.57 -2.48
N GLN A 78 -16.54 15.76 -3.71
CA GLN A 78 -16.77 14.69 -4.70
C GLN A 78 -15.51 14.29 -5.47
N GLY A 79 -14.47 15.12 -5.43
CA GLY A 79 -13.20 14.90 -6.08
C GLY A 79 -12.31 13.89 -5.36
N PHE A 80 -11.03 13.94 -5.71
CA PHE A 80 -10.02 13.02 -5.22
C PHE A 80 -8.85 13.78 -4.62
N ALA A 81 -8.34 13.32 -3.47
CA ALA A 81 -7.15 13.84 -2.85
C ALA A 81 -6.13 12.73 -2.55
N ARG A 82 -4.87 13.14 -2.49
CA ARG A 82 -3.75 12.30 -2.08
C ARG A 82 -2.84 13.10 -1.17
N ARG A 83 -2.08 12.38 -0.34
CA ARG A 83 -0.98 12.98 0.41
C ARG A 83 0.17 13.25 -0.57
N VAL A 84 0.86 14.37 -0.38
CA VAL A 84 2.09 14.68 -1.14
C VAL A 84 3.08 13.54 -0.93
N GLY A 85 3.58 12.97 -2.02
CA GLY A 85 4.46 11.79 -2.00
C GLY A 85 3.73 10.44 -2.04
N SER A 86 2.40 10.41 -1.99
CA SER A 86 1.62 9.20 -2.26
C SER A 86 1.24 9.13 -3.74
N GLU A 87 1.27 7.93 -4.33
CA GLU A 87 0.93 7.72 -5.74
C GLU A 87 -0.59 7.67 -5.97
N ALA A 88 -1.36 7.24 -4.97
CA ALA A 88 -2.78 6.95 -5.11
C ALA A 88 -3.68 8.12 -4.69
N PHE A 89 -4.65 8.43 -5.55
CA PHE A 89 -5.74 9.36 -5.27
C PHE A 89 -6.93 8.64 -4.64
N TYR A 90 -7.44 9.18 -3.55
CA TYR A 90 -8.62 8.66 -2.86
C TYR A 90 -9.75 9.69 -2.90
N LYS A 91 -11.00 9.24 -2.90
CA LYS A 91 -12.14 10.16 -2.81
C LYS A 91 -12.04 11.01 -1.54
N VAL A 92 -12.20 12.32 -1.67
CA VAL A 92 -12.14 13.26 -0.53
C VAL A 92 -13.17 12.90 0.53
N ALA A 93 -14.37 12.49 0.13
CA ALA A 93 -15.41 12.00 1.03
C ALA A 93 -15.03 10.75 1.86
N ARG A 94 -13.96 10.02 1.51
CA ARG A 94 -13.47 8.84 2.24
C ARG A 94 -12.25 9.15 3.12
N ILE A 95 -11.68 10.35 3.00
CA ILE A 95 -10.53 10.78 3.77
C ILE A 95 -11.04 11.54 4.99
N ASP A 96 -10.69 11.05 6.17
CA ASP A 96 -10.85 11.81 7.39
C ASP A 96 -9.58 12.63 7.65
N PHE A 97 -9.66 13.93 7.37
CA PHE A 97 -8.54 14.86 7.53
C PHE A 97 -8.26 15.18 9.00
N ASP A 98 -9.24 15.01 9.90
CA ASP A 98 -9.08 15.26 11.34
C ASP A 98 -8.02 14.33 11.98
N LEU A 99 -7.83 13.14 11.39
CA LEU A 99 -6.79 12.18 11.78
C LEU A 99 -5.35 12.66 11.51
N TYR A 100 -5.19 13.81 10.84
CA TYR A 100 -3.90 14.36 10.40
C TYR A 100 -3.74 15.85 10.77
N GLU A 101 -4.52 16.36 11.73
CA GLU A 101 -4.35 17.70 12.34
C GLU A 101 -3.26 17.74 13.42
#